data_AF-A0A962N171-F1
#
_entry.id   AF-A0A962N171-F1
#
_cell.length_a   1.000
_cell.length_b   1.000
_cell.length_c   1.000
_cell.angle_alpha   90.00
_cell.angle_beta   90.00
_cell.angle_gamma   90.00
#
_symmetry.space_group_name_H-M   'P 1'
#
loop_
_entity.id
_entity.type
_entity.pdbx_description
1 polymer ?
#
loop_
_entity_poly.entity_id
_entity_poly.type
_entity_poly.pdbx_seq_one_letter_code
_entity_poly.pdbx_strand_id
1 'polypeptide(L)'
;KNEVLAEAPLTLTDAGISLDVPESATQGTLIEVGLNAPDGLDGYVYLYAKGRDKYLSYGNVRAAKTGGYQPAELRLPAATGEFTLKWLSGKNEVLAEAPLTLEAAAISLQAPVSAPIGTLIEVGLNGPDGLDGYVYLYAKGRDKYLSYGNVREDAIKGYQPSSLRLPATPGEYTLKWLSGKEEVLAEAPLTLEAADISLQAPAQVETGTENLEVGLNGPDGLDGYVYLYAKGRDKYLSYGNVREDAIKGYQPSRLKLPEAPGQYVLKWLSGKEEVLAEVPLEIVEEITEQAPDDTSAAKPAEPIPAAEAAPAGEQPAAAEEPAPADGIPPAVEPAPADDTSAAGPVPAEEQAAADSAAAGLNPVPPDGLDSLDETALKYYQEMGPLELASDLLPQPAYPVWRLHFALYPVMNADAVLSGYQVEASRINLSPRLYQQIVDSFGAGVVDKSLNDSTPGDHYTLPFMIVQNVSAELLTDEVSHDEPYQPDGACGRLTDCAALWQDHEDSDWGPSSTPILQAAPWHQNAIGAPALVRTLARQAGWLQEENGRYLWITPEMPEGTGPGRPWVEVTVDSHAGNGGLLVADWVERVADDSVAAQLVRVLYDPGQPASVQAFRASRCARGATQDSAQQTCP
;
A
#
# COMPACT_ATOMS: atom_id res chain seq x y z
N LYS A 1 62.54 51.71 -44.08
CA LYS A 1 62.91 51.25 -42.71
C LYS A 1 61.66 51.45 -41.87
N ASN A 2 61.09 50.38 -41.33
CA ASN A 2 59.92 50.50 -40.46
C ASN A 2 60.42 50.90 -39.08
N GLU A 3 59.92 52.04 -38.58
CA GLU A 3 60.25 52.59 -37.27
C GLU A 3 59.10 52.24 -36.32
N VAL A 4 59.44 51.64 -35.18
CA VAL A 4 58.48 51.29 -34.13
C VAL A 4 58.09 52.57 -33.40
N LEU A 5 56.82 52.97 -33.52
CA LEU A 5 56.31 54.24 -32.99
C LEU A 5 55.89 54.16 -31.51
N ALA A 6 55.61 52.95 -31.00
CA ALA A 6 55.37 52.67 -29.60
C ALA A 6 55.49 51.16 -29.35
N GLU A 7 56.09 50.79 -28.23
CA GLU A 7 56.14 49.43 -27.73
C GLU A 7 55.72 49.48 -26.26
N ALA A 8 54.69 48.71 -25.89
CA ALA A 8 54.19 48.63 -24.53
C ALA A 8 54.30 47.17 -24.07
N PRO A 9 54.89 46.90 -22.90
CA PRO A 9 54.96 45.55 -22.36
C PRO A 9 53.55 45.08 -21.98
N LEU A 10 53.14 43.90 -22.48
CA LEU A 10 51.93 43.22 -22.07
C LEU A 10 52.28 42.24 -20.95
N THR A 11 51.78 42.49 -19.75
CA THR A 11 51.91 41.53 -18.64
C THR A 11 50.75 40.55 -18.72
N LEU A 12 51.02 39.31 -19.13
CA LEU A 12 50.05 38.22 -19.01
C LEU A 12 49.97 37.82 -17.52
N THR A 13 48.90 38.24 -16.85
CA THR A 13 48.52 37.68 -15.54
C THR A 13 47.84 36.34 -15.79
N ASP A 14 48.28 35.30 -15.09
CA ASP A 14 47.64 33.98 -15.06
C ASP A 14 46.21 34.16 -14.54
N ALA A 15 45.25 34.29 -15.46
CA ALA A 15 43.85 34.37 -15.09
C ALA A 15 43.48 32.97 -14.63
N GLY A 16 43.28 32.78 -13.32
CA GLY A 16 42.95 31.47 -12.75
C GLY A 16 41.65 30.93 -13.34
N ILE A 17 41.76 30.17 -14.43
CA ILE A 17 40.66 29.40 -15.02
C ILE A 17 40.50 28.15 -14.16
N SER A 18 39.33 27.96 -13.57
CA SER A 18 39.05 26.77 -12.77
C SER A 18 37.62 26.27 -12.96
N LEU A 19 37.44 24.98 -12.67
CA LEU A 19 36.15 24.34 -12.53
C LEU A 19 35.85 24.21 -11.04
N ASP A 20 34.65 24.59 -10.64
CA ASP A 20 34.10 24.29 -9.32
C ASP A 20 33.25 23.01 -9.45
N VAL A 21 33.83 21.90 -8.98
CA VAL A 21 33.27 20.55 -9.10
C VAL A 21 33.30 19.93 -7.71
N PRO A 22 32.21 19.27 -7.27
CA PRO A 22 32.24 18.54 -6.01
C PRO A 22 33.28 17.40 -6.06
N GLU A 23 33.88 17.07 -4.92
CA GLU A 23 34.87 15.98 -4.86
C GLU A 23 34.27 14.61 -5.22
N SER A 24 33.00 14.40 -4.86
CA SER A 24 32.21 13.25 -5.27
C SER A 24 30.79 13.62 -5.68
N ALA A 25 30.20 12.75 -6.50
CA ALA A 25 28.81 12.86 -6.92
C ALA A 25 28.21 11.46 -7.12
N THR A 26 26.88 11.39 -7.05
CA THR A 26 26.15 10.15 -7.24
C THR A 26 26.09 9.77 -8.72
N GLN A 27 26.31 8.50 -9.07
CA GLN A 27 26.19 8.04 -10.45
C GLN A 27 24.79 8.31 -11.05
N GLY A 28 24.71 8.55 -12.36
CA GLY A 28 23.46 8.74 -13.10
C GLY A 28 22.78 10.10 -12.92
N THR A 29 23.15 10.92 -11.93
CA THR A 29 22.48 12.20 -11.64
C THR A 29 22.94 13.34 -12.56
N LEU A 30 22.25 14.47 -12.46
CA LEU A 30 22.67 15.74 -13.07
C LEU A 30 23.47 16.56 -12.06
N ILE A 31 24.65 17.05 -12.45
CA ILE A 31 25.40 18.02 -11.65
C ILE A 31 25.53 19.35 -12.37
N GLU A 32 25.65 20.43 -11.60
CA GLU A 32 26.02 21.74 -12.08
C GLU A 32 27.50 22.00 -11.81
N VAL A 33 28.28 22.25 -12.86
CA VAL A 33 29.71 22.54 -12.76
C VAL A 33 29.92 24.05 -12.83
N GLY A 34 30.44 24.64 -11.75
CA GLY A 34 30.76 26.06 -11.72
C GLY A 34 31.99 26.39 -12.59
N LEU A 35 31.97 27.56 -13.22
CA LEU A 35 32.99 28.00 -14.18
C LEU A 35 33.57 29.34 -13.74
N ASN A 36 34.85 29.35 -13.38
CA ASN A 36 35.57 30.57 -12.98
C ASN A 36 36.62 30.89 -14.03
N ALA A 37 36.39 31.95 -14.82
CA ALA A 37 37.34 32.41 -15.84
C ALA A 37 37.03 33.86 -16.27
N PRO A 38 37.94 34.55 -16.99
CA PRO A 38 37.62 35.80 -17.66
C PRO A 38 36.46 35.65 -18.66
N ASP A 39 35.71 36.72 -18.89
CA ASP A 39 34.65 36.75 -19.90
C ASP A 39 35.19 36.50 -21.31
N GLY A 40 34.35 35.89 -22.16
CA GLY A 40 34.62 35.73 -23.60
C GLY A 40 35.30 34.42 -24.00
N LEU A 41 35.47 33.48 -23.08
CA LEU A 41 35.82 32.09 -23.39
C LEU A 41 34.57 31.30 -23.80
N ASP A 42 34.76 30.33 -24.67
CA ASP A 42 33.71 29.45 -25.18
C ASP A 42 34.09 27.97 -24.99
N GLY A 43 33.20 27.08 -25.43
CA GLY A 43 33.48 25.65 -25.51
C GLY A 43 32.58 24.81 -24.61
N TYR A 44 33.14 23.71 -24.11
CA TYR A 44 32.39 22.65 -23.44
C TYR A 44 33.18 22.07 -22.26
N VAL A 45 32.45 21.63 -21.24
CA VAL A 45 32.99 20.81 -20.15
C VAL A 45 32.72 19.35 -20.47
N TYR A 46 33.77 18.55 -20.65
CA TYR A 46 33.68 17.13 -21.00
C TYR A 46 34.02 16.26 -19.79
N LEU A 47 33.27 15.16 -19.61
CA LEU A 47 33.56 14.13 -18.62
C LEU A 47 34.32 12.96 -19.25
N TYR A 48 35.43 12.56 -18.64
CA TYR A 48 36.22 11.38 -19.04
C TYR A 48 36.32 10.40 -17.88
N ALA A 49 36.24 9.10 -18.15
CA ALA A 49 36.72 8.10 -17.20
C ALA A 49 38.24 8.20 -17.08
N LYS A 50 38.78 8.02 -15.87
CA LYS A 50 40.24 8.14 -15.64
C LYS A 50 41.02 7.21 -16.58
N GLY A 51 42.02 7.78 -17.26
CA GLY A 51 42.88 7.05 -18.22
C GLY A 51 42.22 6.71 -19.56
N ARG A 52 41.07 7.32 -19.89
CA ARG A 52 40.41 7.17 -21.20
C ARG A 52 40.43 8.49 -21.98
N ASP A 53 40.63 8.39 -23.30
CA ASP A 53 40.68 9.55 -24.20
C ASP A 53 39.32 9.90 -24.84
N LYS A 54 38.29 9.07 -24.61
CA LYS A 54 36.94 9.31 -25.11
C LYS A 54 36.07 9.87 -23.99
N TYR A 55 35.43 11.02 -24.25
CA TYR A 55 34.48 11.60 -23.31
C TYR A 55 33.17 10.80 -23.27
N LEU A 56 32.51 10.82 -22.12
CA LEU A 56 31.24 10.11 -21.84
C LEU A 56 30.03 11.03 -21.88
N SER A 57 30.23 12.28 -21.47
CA SER A 57 29.20 13.31 -21.39
C SER A 57 29.84 14.68 -21.56
N TYR A 58 29.03 15.69 -21.89
CA TYR A 58 29.50 17.06 -21.96
C TYR A 58 28.40 18.06 -21.60
N GLY A 59 28.81 19.19 -21.03
CA GLY A 59 27.98 20.36 -20.72
C GLY A 59 28.43 21.57 -21.55
N ASN A 60 27.50 22.46 -21.87
CA ASN A 60 27.79 23.66 -22.65
C ASN A 60 28.29 24.78 -21.73
N VAL A 61 29.33 25.49 -22.16
CA VAL A 61 29.72 26.74 -21.50
C VAL A 61 28.92 27.89 -22.07
N ARG A 62 28.26 28.65 -21.20
CA ARG A 62 27.41 29.78 -21.58
C ARG A 62 27.70 30.99 -20.72
N ALA A 63 27.74 32.16 -21.32
CA ALA A 63 27.84 33.42 -20.57
C ALA A 63 26.57 33.68 -19.76
N ALA A 64 26.73 34.14 -18.51
CA ALA A 64 25.61 34.57 -17.67
C ALA A 64 25.17 35.99 -18.01
N LYS A 65 23.87 36.28 -17.82
CA LYS A 65 23.30 37.62 -18.08
C LYS A 65 23.86 38.71 -17.16
N THR A 66 24.41 38.31 -16.01
CA THR A 66 24.93 39.19 -14.95
C THR A 66 26.46 39.33 -14.99
N GLY A 67 27.12 38.83 -16.05
CA GLY A 67 28.59 38.70 -16.13
C GLY A 67 29.06 37.34 -15.62
N GLY A 68 30.20 36.84 -16.14
CA GLY A 68 30.68 35.48 -15.88
C GLY A 68 29.93 34.40 -16.67
N TYR A 69 29.85 33.19 -16.12
CA TYR A 69 29.30 32.01 -16.79
C TYR A 69 28.12 31.41 -16.02
N GLN A 70 27.19 30.78 -16.75
CA GLN A 70 26.20 29.88 -16.14
C GLN A 70 26.89 28.55 -15.80
N PRO A 71 26.48 27.86 -14.72
CA PRO A 71 26.97 26.51 -14.46
C PRO A 71 26.72 25.58 -15.66
N ALA A 72 27.71 24.75 -15.98
CA ALA A 72 27.56 23.75 -17.02
C ALA A 72 26.83 22.54 -16.43
N GLU A 73 25.60 22.30 -16.89
CA GLU A 73 24.84 21.09 -16.56
C GLU A 73 25.47 19.87 -17.22
N LEU A 74 25.76 18.83 -16.44
CA LEU A 74 26.44 17.63 -16.89
C LEU A 74 25.77 16.37 -16.31
N ARG A 75 25.17 15.55 -17.18
CA ARG A 75 24.63 14.23 -16.79
C ARG A 75 25.77 13.23 -16.60
N LEU A 76 25.82 12.63 -15.42
CA LEU A 76 26.80 11.62 -15.03
C LEU A 76 26.42 10.23 -15.55
N PRO A 77 27.38 9.36 -15.87
CA PRO A 77 27.11 7.99 -16.28
C PRO A 77 26.58 7.15 -15.11
N ALA A 78 25.86 6.08 -15.43
CA ALA A 78 25.48 5.01 -14.50
C ALA A 78 26.67 4.10 -14.13
N ALA A 79 27.80 4.68 -13.77
CA ALA A 79 29.01 3.95 -13.41
C ALA A 79 29.76 4.67 -12.28
N THR A 80 30.30 3.88 -11.34
CA THR A 80 31.13 4.38 -10.25
C THR A 80 32.61 4.44 -10.64
N GLY A 81 33.40 5.19 -9.88
CA GLY A 81 34.86 5.25 -10.01
C GLY A 81 35.40 6.67 -10.20
N GLU A 82 36.64 6.78 -10.65
CA GLU A 82 37.33 8.06 -10.82
C GLU A 82 37.14 8.63 -12.23
N PHE A 83 36.78 9.91 -12.29
CA PHE A 83 36.55 10.66 -13.52
C PHE A 83 37.33 11.97 -13.50
N THR A 84 37.45 12.58 -14.68
CA THR A 84 38.08 13.88 -14.86
C THR A 84 37.23 14.73 -15.76
N LEU A 85 36.89 15.93 -15.31
CA LEU A 85 36.24 16.96 -16.11
C LEU A 85 37.31 17.81 -16.78
N LYS A 86 37.11 18.14 -18.05
CA LYS A 86 37.97 19.03 -18.81
C LYS A 86 37.15 20.10 -19.50
N TRP A 87 37.43 21.36 -19.22
CA TRP A 87 36.93 22.46 -20.04
C TRP A 87 37.83 22.61 -21.25
N LEU A 88 37.28 22.36 -22.44
CA LEU A 88 37.97 22.57 -23.71
C LEU A 88 37.41 23.80 -24.43
N SER A 89 38.29 24.63 -24.99
CA SER A 89 37.91 25.75 -25.87
C SER A 89 37.30 25.25 -27.19
N GLY A 90 36.71 26.15 -27.99
CA GLY A 90 36.25 25.81 -29.35
C GLY A 90 37.33 25.24 -30.29
N LYS A 91 38.61 25.29 -29.92
CA LYS A 91 39.75 24.70 -30.65
C LYS A 91 40.30 23.42 -30.00
N ASN A 92 39.59 22.84 -29.03
CA ASN A 92 40.00 21.67 -28.25
C ASN A 92 41.26 21.89 -27.39
N GLU A 93 41.56 23.14 -27.00
CA GLU A 93 42.62 23.42 -26.03
C GLU A 93 42.07 23.23 -24.61
N VAL A 94 42.81 22.53 -23.75
CA VAL A 94 42.43 22.35 -22.34
C VAL A 94 42.62 23.67 -21.60
N LEU A 95 41.52 24.21 -21.06
CA LEU A 95 41.49 25.46 -20.31
C LEU A 95 41.54 25.22 -18.79
N ALA A 96 40.84 24.20 -18.30
CA ALA A 96 40.85 23.76 -16.91
C ALA A 96 40.51 22.27 -16.80
N GLU A 97 40.98 21.63 -15.73
CA GLU A 97 40.66 20.24 -15.38
C GLU A 97 40.33 20.10 -13.90
N ALA A 98 39.42 19.19 -13.56
CA ALA A 98 39.08 18.87 -12.17
C ALA A 98 38.77 17.37 -12.01
N PRO A 99 39.19 16.73 -10.90
CA PRO A 99 38.80 15.35 -10.59
C PRO A 99 37.34 15.28 -10.10
N LEU A 100 36.69 14.14 -10.31
CA LEU A 100 35.39 13.81 -9.73
C LEU A 100 35.33 12.31 -9.43
N THR A 101 34.89 11.93 -8.23
CA THR A 101 34.63 10.52 -7.90
C THR A 101 33.13 10.24 -7.97
N LEU A 102 32.73 9.23 -8.73
CA LEU A 102 31.34 8.79 -8.77
C LEU A 102 31.09 7.64 -7.80
N GLU A 103 30.13 7.86 -6.92
CA GLU A 103 29.73 6.93 -5.88
C GLU A 103 28.46 6.15 -6.29
N ALA A 104 28.30 4.97 -5.70
CA ALA A 104 27.12 4.15 -5.93
C ALA A 104 25.89 4.81 -5.30
N ALA A 105 24.79 4.84 -6.04
CA ALA A 105 23.48 5.17 -5.50
C ALA A 105 22.67 3.89 -5.26
N ALA A 106 21.85 3.88 -4.21
CA ALA A 106 20.80 2.88 -4.06
C ALA A 106 19.67 3.20 -5.05
N ILE A 107 19.75 2.63 -6.26
CA ILE A 107 18.69 2.71 -7.28
C ILE A 107 17.96 1.38 -7.30
N SER A 108 16.64 1.38 -7.18
CA SER A 108 15.85 0.16 -7.18
C SER A 108 14.46 0.35 -7.78
N LEU A 109 13.91 -0.77 -8.27
CA LEU A 109 12.53 -0.87 -8.75
C LEU A 109 11.70 -1.60 -7.70
N GLN A 110 10.55 -1.03 -7.33
CA GLN A 110 9.56 -1.68 -6.49
C GLN A 110 8.42 -2.18 -7.39
N ALA A 111 8.49 -3.46 -7.75
CA ALA A 111 7.46 -4.14 -8.54
C ALA A 111 7.02 -5.42 -7.81
N PRO A 112 5.80 -5.90 -8.03
CA PRO A 112 5.40 -7.21 -7.52
C PRO A 112 6.26 -8.31 -8.15
N VAL A 113 6.50 -9.40 -7.41
CA VAL A 113 7.28 -10.55 -7.90
C VAL A 113 6.52 -11.36 -8.96
N SER A 114 5.20 -11.32 -8.93
CA SER A 114 4.32 -11.85 -9.96
C SER A 114 3.12 -10.96 -10.22
N ALA A 115 2.56 -11.06 -11.42
CA ALA A 115 1.36 -10.33 -11.81
C ALA A 115 0.55 -11.13 -12.84
N PRO A 116 -0.78 -10.98 -12.89
CA PRO A 116 -1.60 -11.60 -13.93
C PRO A 116 -1.25 -11.04 -15.32
N ILE A 117 -1.39 -11.86 -16.36
CA ILE A 117 -1.21 -11.42 -17.76
C ILE A 117 -2.18 -10.29 -18.15
N GLY A 118 -1.75 -9.41 -19.06
CA GLY A 118 -2.60 -8.38 -19.67
C GLY A 118 -2.93 -7.17 -18.78
N THR A 119 -2.65 -7.22 -17.47
CA THR A 119 -2.98 -6.15 -16.53
C THR A 119 -2.04 -4.95 -16.64
N LEU A 120 -2.45 -3.83 -16.04
CA LEU A 120 -1.60 -2.68 -15.80
C LEU A 120 -0.99 -2.77 -14.40
N ILE A 121 0.33 -2.63 -14.29
CA ILE A 121 1.02 -2.53 -13.00
C ILE A 121 1.65 -1.15 -12.84
N GLU A 122 1.80 -0.73 -11.58
CA GLU A 122 2.64 0.41 -11.23
C GLU A 122 3.97 -0.09 -10.67
N VAL A 123 5.06 0.42 -11.22
CA VAL A 123 6.42 0.10 -10.78
C VAL A 123 6.95 1.30 -10.02
N GLY A 124 7.11 1.16 -8.69
CA GLY A 124 7.76 2.15 -7.86
C GLY A 124 9.23 2.33 -8.23
N LEU A 125 9.70 3.56 -8.09
CA LEU A 125 11.05 3.97 -8.46
C LEU A 125 11.71 4.61 -7.24
N ASN A 126 12.87 4.07 -6.85
CA ASN A 126 13.68 4.65 -5.80
C ASN A 126 15.09 4.96 -6.33
N GLY A 127 15.57 6.15 -6.03
CA GLY A 127 16.88 6.63 -6.48
C GLY A 127 17.10 8.10 -6.08
N PRO A 128 18.33 8.61 -6.22
CA PRO A 128 18.62 10.03 -6.04
C PRO A 128 17.84 10.90 -7.03
N ASP A 129 17.64 12.17 -6.71
CA ASP A 129 17.04 13.17 -7.60
C ASP A 129 17.82 13.32 -8.91
N GLY A 130 17.11 13.71 -9.97
CA GLY A 130 17.67 14.01 -11.29
C GLY A 130 18.02 12.80 -12.16
N LEU A 131 17.56 11.58 -11.83
CA LEU A 131 17.56 10.44 -12.76
C LEU A 131 16.42 10.59 -13.78
N ASP A 132 16.64 10.08 -14.99
CA ASP A 132 15.67 10.11 -16.07
C ASP A 132 15.52 8.75 -16.76
N GLY A 133 14.68 8.72 -17.79
CA GLY A 133 14.59 7.61 -18.72
C GLY A 133 13.28 6.84 -18.60
N TYR A 134 13.38 5.52 -18.68
CA TYR A 134 12.22 4.64 -18.86
C TYR A 134 12.41 3.33 -18.11
N VAL A 135 11.30 2.79 -17.63
CA VAL A 135 11.24 1.40 -17.16
C VAL A 135 10.75 0.54 -18.31
N TYR A 136 11.53 -0.44 -18.71
CA TYR A 136 11.24 -1.35 -19.81
C TYR A 136 10.96 -2.76 -19.30
N LEU A 137 10.03 -3.47 -19.94
CA LEU A 137 9.75 -4.87 -19.70
C LEU A 137 10.35 -5.73 -20.82
N TYR A 138 11.16 -6.73 -20.45
CA TYR A 138 11.74 -7.72 -21.37
C TYR A 138 11.25 -9.12 -21.02
N ALA A 139 10.95 -9.94 -22.03
CA ALA A 139 10.81 -11.38 -21.82
C ALA A 139 12.19 -12.01 -21.60
N LYS A 140 12.27 -13.02 -20.75
CA LYS A 140 13.52 -13.76 -20.48
C LYS A 140 14.16 -14.24 -21.79
N GLY A 141 15.44 -13.92 -21.96
CA GLY A 141 16.21 -14.30 -23.15
C GLY A 141 15.90 -13.51 -24.43
N ARG A 142 15.18 -12.38 -24.34
CA ARG A 142 14.94 -11.48 -25.47
C ARG A 142 15.57 -10.11 -25.24
N ASP A 143 16.20 -9.57 -26.28
CA ASP A 143 16.85 -8.25 -26.24
C ASP A 143 15.91 -7.10 -26.61
N LYS A 144 14.68 -7.41 -27.07
CA LYS A 144 13.69 -6.41 -27.43
C LYS A 144 12.67 -6.25 -26.29
N TYR A 145 12.46 -5.01 -25.85
CA TYR A 145 11.43 -4.70 -24.87
C TYR A 145 10.03 -4.91 -25.46
N LEU A 146 9.08 -5.26 -24.60
CA LEU A 146 7.67 -5.53 -24.93
C LEU A 146 6.75 -4.39 -24.48
N SER A 147 7.15 -3.70 -23.42
CA SER A 147 6.42 -2.59 -22.82
C SER A 147 7.39 -1.62 -22.19
N TYR A 148 6.94 -0.39 -21.99
CA TYR A 148 7.71 0.60 -21.25
C TYR A 148 6.79 1.60 -20.54
N GLY A 149 7.31 2.18 -19.46
CA GLY A 149 6.73 3.29 -18.73
C GLY A 149 7.76 4.43 -18.63
N ASN A 150 7.27 5.66 -18.50
CA ASN A 150 8.13 6.83 -18.35
C ASN A 150 8.57 6.96 -16.89
N VAL A 151 9.81 7.36 -16.67
CA VAL A 151 10.28 7.82 -15.37
C VAL A 151 9.94 9.29 -15.26
N ARG A 152 9.28 9.68 -14.17
CA ARG A 152 8.92 11.07 -13.90
C ARG A 152 9.32 11.41 -12.49
N GLU A 153 10.20 12.38 -12.38
CA GLU A 153 10.57 12.96 -11.09
C GLU A 153 9.41 13.80 -10.56
N ASP A 154 9.18 13.69 -9.26
CA ASP A 154 8.23 14.45 -8.48
C ASP A 154 9.00 15.28 -7.46
N ALA A 155 8.90 16.61 -7.56
CA ALA A 155 9.71 17.54 -6.76
C ALA A 155 9.48 17.45 -5.23
N ILE A 156 8.47 16.70 -4.78
CA ILE A 156 8.12 16.53 -3.37
C ILE A 156 8.30 15.07 -2.93
N LYS A 157 8.01 14.10 -3.80
CA LYS A 157 7.95 12.67 -3.47
C LYS A 157 9.03 11.79 -4.14
N GLY A 158 10.04 12.37 -4.77
CA GLY A 158 11.10 11.63 -5.47
C GLY A 158 10.67 11.25 -6.89
N TYR A 159 10.11 10.05 -7.11
CA TYR A 159 9.66 9.61 -8.43
C TYR A 159 8.21 9.14 -8.42
N GLN A 160 7.45 9.50 -9.45
CA GLN A 160 6.12 8.95 -9.68
C GLN A 160 6.26 7.49 -10.14
N PRO A 161 5.41 6.56 -9.65
CA PRO A 161 5.39 5.19 -10.14
C PRO A 161 5.22 5.13 -11.65
N SER A 162 5.98 4.24 -12.29
CA SER A 162 5.90 4.04 -13.73
C SER A 162 4.84 3.01 -14.06
N SER A 163 3.75 3.42 -14.71
CA SER A 163 2.70 2.49 -15.14
C SER A 163 3.15 1.70 -16.38
N LEU A 164 3.12 0.36 -16.29
CA LEU A 164 3.49 -0.55 -17.37
C LEU A 164 2.37 -1.56 -17.65
N ARG A 165 2.00 -1.68 -18.93
CA ARG A 165 1.08 -2.72 -19.38
C ARG A 165 1.81 -4.03 -19.62
N LEU A 166 1.31 -5.11 -19.03
CA LEU A 166 1.86 -6.44 -19.16
C LEU A 166 1.31 -7.15 -20.41
N PRO A 167 2.11 -8.01 -21.06
CA PRO A 167 1.65 -8.81 -22.20
C PRO A 167 0.65 -9.89 -21.79
N ALA A 168 -0.14 -10.37 -22.75
CA ALA A 168 -1.08 -11.48 -22.58
C ALA A 168 -0.43 -12.88 -22.54
N THR A 169 0.90 -12.97 -22.37
CA THR A 169 1.64 -14.25 -22.41
C THR A 169 2.28 -14.54 -21.06
N PRO A 170 1.93 -15.66 -20.39
CA PRO A 170 2.57 -16.06 -19.14
C PRO A 170 4.07 -16.37 -19.34
N GLY A 171 4.86 -16.23 -18.28
CA GLY A 171 6.29 -16.56 -18.30
C GLY A 171 7.16 -15.64 -17.43
N GLU A 172 8.47 -15.76 -17.58
CA GLU A 172 9.44 -14.95 -16.84
C GLU A 172 9.84 -13.70 -17.62
N TYR A 173 9.88 -12.57 -16.91
CA TYR A 173 10.19 -11.26 -17.44
C TYR A 173 11.17 -10.52 -16.53
N THR A 174 11.77 -9.46 -17.07
CA THR A 174 12.67 -8.57 -16.34
C THR A 174 12.29 -7.13 -16.62
N LEU A 175 12.07 -6.37 -15.56
CA LEU A 175 11.95 -4.93 -15.59
C LEU A 175 13.34 -4.32 -15.55
N LYS A 176 13.61 -3.31 -16.39
CA LYS A 176 14.87 -2.57 -16.41
C LYS A 176 14.60 -1.08 -16.45
N TRP A 177 15.10 -0.35 -15.47
CA TRP A 177 15.18 1.11 -15.54
C TRP A 177 16.42 1.48 -16.33
N LEU A 178 16.22 2.05 -17.51
CA LEU A 178 17.30 2.56 -18.34
C LEU A 178 17.31 4.10 -18.31
N SER A 179 18.50 4.69 -18.22
CA SER A 179 18.71 6.13 -18.35
C SER A 179 18.36 6.63 -19.76
N GLY A 180 18.32 7.96 -19.96
CA GLY A 180 18.16 8.56 -21.30
C GLY A 180 19.23 8.17 -22.33
N LYS A 181 20.34 7.53 -21.92
CA LYS A 181 21.41 6.98 -22.78
C LYS A 181 21.39 5.45 -22.88
N GLU A 182 20.31 4.80 -22.46
CA GLU A 182 20.13 3.34 -22.46
C GLU A 182 21.07 2.58 -21.50
N GLU A 183 21.62 3.26 -20.49
CA GLU A 183 22.42 2.60 -19.45
C GLU A 183 21.49 1.97 -18.40
N VAL A 184 21.80 0.76 -17.94
CA VAL A 184 21.00 0.06 -16.91
C VAL A 184 21.24 0.68 -15.54
N LEU A 185 20.19 1.22 -14.94
CA LEU A 185 20.20 1.82 -13.60
C LEU A 185 19.75 0.84 -12.52
N ALA A 186 18.69 0.07 -12.79
CA ALA A 186 18.16 -0.95 -11.89
C ALA A 186 17.44 -2.05 -12.68
N GLU A 187 17.39 -3.26 -12.12
CA GLU A 187 16.63 -4.39 -12.68
C GLU A 187 15.82 -5.09 -11.60
N ALA A 188 14.64 -5.61 -11.97
CA ALA A 188 13.80 -6.43 -11.10
C ALA A 188 13.17 -7.60 -11.88
N PRO A 189 13.12 -8.82 -11.31
CA PRO A 189 12.40 -9.94 -11.91
C PRO A 189 10.87 -9.74 -11.80
N LEU A 190 10.13 -10.25 -12.77
CA LEU A 190 8.67 -10.31 -12.75
C LEU A 190 8.19 -11.61 -13.40
N THR A 191 7.33 -12.35 -12.73
CA THR A 191 6.69 -13.55 -13.29
C THR A 191 5.25 -13.24 -13.69
N LEU A 192 4.89 -13.50 -14.95
CA LEU A 192 3.51 -13.35 -15.39
C LEU A 192 2.77 -14.67 -15.33
N GLU A 193 1.67 -14.65 -14.62
CA GLU A 193 0.84 -15.82 -14.36
C GLU A 193 -0.38 -15.83 -15.28
N ALA A 194 -0.79 -17.03 -15.68
CA ALA A 194 -2.05 -17.20 -16.39
C ALA A 194 -3.20 -16.74 -15.50
N ALA A 195 -4.15 -16.01 -16.08
CA ALA A 195 -5.32 -15.50 -15.38
C ALA A 195 -6.59 -16.13 -15.96
N ASP A 196 -7.60 -16.34 -15.13
CA ASP A 196 -8.92 -16.79 -15.60
C ASP A 196 -9.69 -15.61 -16.19
N ILE A 197 -9.53 -15.43 -17.51
CA ILE A 197 -10.18 -14.35 -18.26
C ILE A 197 -11.28 -14.96 -19.13
N SER A 198 -12.52 -14.52 -18.95
CA SER A 198 -13.66 -15.04 -19.71
C SER A 198 -14.72 -13.98 -20.02
N LEU A 199 -15.52 -14.28 -21.06
CA LEU A 199 -16.66 -13.49 -21.51
C LEU A 199 -17.94 -14.29 -21.23
N GLN A 200 -18.93 -13.66 -20.61
CA GLN A 200 -20.27 -14.23 -20.46
C GLN A 200 -21.24 -13.54 -21.42
N ALA A 201 -21.65 -14.26 -22.45
CA ALA A 201 -22.66 -13.82 -23.40
C ALA A 201 -23.61 -14.99 -23.72
N PRO A 202 -24.89 -14.72 -24.06
CA PRO A 202 -25.79 -15.73 -24.57
C PRO A 202 -25.24 -16.36 -25.87
N ALA A 203 -25.50 -17.65 -26.07
CA ALA A 203 -25.08 -18.36 -27.28
C ALA A 203 -25.82 -17.86 -28.54
N GLN A 204 -27.08 -17.44 -28.37
CA GLN A 204 -27.93 -16.92 -29.44
C GLN A 204 -28.62 -15.62 -29.03
N VAL A 205 -28.80 -14.70 -29.98
CA VAL A 205 -29.54 -13.45 -29.82
C VAL A 205 -30.38 -13.16 -31.06
N GLU A 206 -31.54 -12.52 -30.88
CA GLU A 206 -32.40 -12.14 -32.00
C GLU A 206 -31.88 -10.90 -32.72
N THR A 207 -32.05 -10.89 -34.05
CA THR A 207 -31.87 -9.67 -34.87
C THR A 207 -32.77 -8.56 -34.34
N GLY A 208 -32.26 -7.33 -34.28
CA GLY A 208 -32.99 -6.18 -33.74
C GLY A 208 -32.78 -5.93 -32.24
N THR A 209 -32.08 -6.81 -31.53
CA THR A 209 -31.58 -6.53 -30.18
C THR A 209 -30.64 -5.32 -30.22
N GLU A 210 -31.05 -4.20 -29.60
CA GLU A 210 -30.32 -2.94 -29.71
C GLU A 210 -28.92 -2.97 -29.06
N ASN A 211 -28.80 -3.60 -27.88
CA ASN A 211 -27.54 -3.72 -27.16
C ASN A 211 -27.38 -5.10 -26.54
N LEU A 212 -26.26 -5.76 -26.81
CA LEU A 212 -25.80 -6.94 -26.10
C LEU A 212 -24.98 -6.49 -24.88
N GLU A 213 -25.35 -6.98 -23.70
CA GLU A 213 -24.53 -6.88 -22.50
C GLU A 213 -23.67 -8.14 -22.38
N VAL A 214 -22.35 -7.96 -22.37
CA VAL A 214 -21.38 -9.05 -22.24
C VAL A 214 -20.76 -8.94 -20.85
N GLY A 215 -21.02 -9.95 -20.01
CA GLY A 215 -20.34 -10.11 -18.73
C GLY A 215 -18.85 -10.35 -18.93
N LEU A 216 -18.06 -9.85 -17.99
CA LEU A 216 -16.60 -9.90 -18.02
C LEU A 216 -16.11 -10.51 -16.72
N ASN A 217 -15.20 -11.47 -16.81
CA ASN A 217 -14.45 -12.00 -15.68
C ASN A 217 -12.95 -11.91 -15.98
N GLY A 218 -12.17 -11.39 -15.05
CA GLY A 218 -10.73 -11.23 -15.19
C GLY A 218 -10.11 -10.68 -13.90
N PRO A 219 -8.79 -10.68 -13.79
CA PRO A 219 -8.07 -10.09 -12.66
C PRO A 219 -8.20 -8.56 -12.66
N ASP A 220 -8.13 -7.96 -11.47
CA ASP A 220 -8.16 -6.50 -11.31
C ASP A 220 -7.05 -5.81 -12.13
N GLY A 221 -7.36 -4.63 -12.66
CA GLY A 221 -6.46 -3.84 -13.52
C GLY A 221 -6.31 -4.36 -14.95
N LEU A 222 -7.07 -5.40 -15.35
CA LEU A 222 -7.19 -5.81 -16.75
C LEU A 222 -8.08 -4.81 -17.50
N ASP A 223 -7.61 -4.33 -18.65
CA ASP A 223 -8.35 -3.35 -19.45
C ASP A 223 -8.50 -3.76 -20.92
N GLY A 224 -9.00 -2.83 -21.72
CA GLY A 224 -9.10 -2.98 -23.17
C GLY A 224 -10.54 -2.91 -23.66
N TYR A 225 -10.85 -3.76 -24.63
CA TYR A 225 -12.11 -3.68 -25.39
C TYR A 225 -12.65 -5.06 -25.72
N VAL A 226 -13.96 -5.17 -25.72
CA VAL A 226 -14.67 -6.33 -26.26
C VAL A 226 -15.09 -5.99 -27.68
N TYR A 227 -14.64 -6.76 -28.66
CA TYR A 227 -14.93 -6.56 -30.08
C TYR A 227 -15.82 -7.68 -30.62
N LEU A 228 -16.72 -7.32 -31.53
CA LEU A 228 -17.55 -8.26 -32.28
C LEU A 228 -17.02 -8.41 -33.71
N TYR A 229 -16.78 -9.64 -34.14
CA TYR A 229 -16.35 -9.99 -35.49
C TYR A 229 -17.40 -10.90 -36.15
N ALA A 230 -17.61 -10.75 -37.46
CA ALA A 230 -18.22 -11.81 -38.24
C ALA A 230 -17.26 -13.00 -38.32
N LYS A 231 -17.76 -14.23 -38.20
CA LYS A 231 -16.92 -15.43 -38.21
C LYS A 231 -16.06 -15.49 -39.49
N GLY A 232 -14.75 -15.69 -39.30
CA GLY A 232 -13.76 -15.74 -40.39
C GLY A 232 -13.42 -14.39 -41.02
N ARG A 233 -13.75 -13.27 -40.35
CA ARG A 233 -13.36 -11.91 -40.77
C ARG A 233 -12.44 -11.28 -39.73
N ASP A 234 -11.45 -10.54 -40.22
CA ASP A 234 -10.46 -9.86 -39.37
C ASP A 234 -10.85 -8.42 -39.01
N LYS A 235 -11.95 -7.91 -39.57
CA LYS A 235 -12.46 -6.56 -39.28
C LYS A 235 -13.60 -6.65 -38.28
N TYR A 236 -13.47 -5.93 -37.17
CA TYR A 236 -14.54 -5.81 -36.18
C TYR A 236 -15.71 -4.99 -36.73
N LEU A 237 -16.92 -5.33 -36.28
CA LEU A 237 -18.17 -4.67 -36.65
C LEU A 237 -18.60 -3.64 -35.59
N SER A 238 -18.34 -3.96 -34.33
CA SER A 238 -18.74 -3.20 -33.16
C SER A 238 -17.77 -3.48 -32.01
N TYR A 239 -17.73 -2.59 -31.02
CA TYR A 239 -16.90 -2.77 -29.83
C TYR A 239 -17.54 -2.11 -28.62
N GLY A 240 -17.20 -2.63 -27.44
CA GLY A 240 -17.52 -2.09 -26.13
C GLY A 240 -16.24 -1.86 -25.34
N ASN A 241 -16.26 -0.86 -24.45
CA ASN A 241 -15.13 -0.62 -23.53
C ASN A 241 -15.21 -1.62 -22.38
N VAL A 242 -14.07 -2.10 -21.93
CA VAL A 242 -13.94 -2.74 -20.63
C VAL A 242 -13.88 -1.62 -19.60
N ARG A 243 -14.76 -1.71 -18.60
CA ARG A 243 -14.80 -0.75 -17.49
C ARG A 243 -14.79 -1.52 -16.20
N GLU A 244 -13.73 -1.32 -15.46
CA GLU A 244 -13.58 -1.85 -14.12
C GLU A 244 -14.03 -0.77 -13.13
N ASP A 245 -14.84 -1.18 -12.16
CA ASP A 245 -15.22 -0.39 -11.02
C ASP A 245 -14.57 -1.02 -9.78
N ALA A 246 -13.81 -0.23 -9.02
CA ALA A 246 -13.04 -0.71 -7.88
C ALA A 246 -13.89 -1.35 -6.76
N ILE A 247 -15.22 -1.19 -6.80
CA ILE A 247 -16.16 -1.71 -5.80
C ILE A 247 -17.02 -2.83 -6.40
N LYS A 248 -17.43 -2.72 -7.66
CA LYS A 248 -18.39 -3.64 -8.31
C LYS A 248 -17.74 -4.64 -9.27
N GLY A 249 -16.43 -4.59 -9.44
CA GLY A 249 -15.71 -5.36 -10.45
C GLY A 249 -16.02 -4.88 -11.87
N TYR A 250 -15.91 -5.76 -12.85
CA TYR A 250 -16.16 -5.40 -14.24
C TYR A 250 -17.64 -5.10 -14.52
N GLN A 251 -17.90 -3.91 -15.07
CA GLN A 251 -19.21 -3.60 -15.63
C GLN A 251 -19.41 -4.35 -16.95
N PRO A 252 -20.61 -4.89 -17.23
CA PRO A 252 -20.89 -5.53 -18.50
C PRO A 252 -20.60 -4.61 -19.69
N SER A 253 -19.85 -5.13 -20.67
CA SER A 253 -19.54 -4.38 -21.87
C SER A 253 -20.75 -4.36 -22.79
N ARG A 254 -21.18 -3.17 -23.21
CA ARG A 254 -22.33 -2.98 -24.10
C ARG A 254 -21.87 -2.89 -25.55
N LEU A 255 -22.39 -3.78 -26.40
CA LEU A 255 -22.08 -3.82 -27.83
C LEU A 255 -23.36 -3.68 -28.66
N LYS A 256 -23.29 -2.88 -29.72
CA LYS A 256 -24.34 -2.86 -30.76
C LYS A 256 -24.18 -4.07 -31.66
N LEU A 257 -25.28 -4.77 -31.91
CA LEU A 257 -25.32 -5.91 -32.81
C LEU A 257 -25.63 -5.49 -34.26
N PRO A 258 -25.10 -6.21 -35.26
CA PRO A 258 -25.48 -6.01 -36.66
C PRO A 258 -26.90 -6.53 -36.93
N GLU A 259 -27.56 -5.98 -37.94
CA GLU A 259 -28.90 -6.42 -38.37
C GLU A 259 -28.90 -7.75 -39.14
N ALA A 260 -27.72 -8.18 -39.63
CA ALA A 260 -27.61 -9.41 -40.41
C ALA A 260 -27.52 -10.64 -39.48
N PRO A 261 -28.38 -11.65 -39.64
CA PRO A 261 -28.23 -12.92 -38.93
C PRO A 261 -26.96 -13.66 -39.39
N GLY A 262 -26.42 -14.54 -38.54
CA GLY A 262 -25.24 -15.34 -38.85
C GLY A 262 -24.37 -15.67 -37.65
N GLN A 263 -23.17 -16.22 -37.92
CA GLN A 263 -22.20 -16.59 -36.89
C GLN A 263 -21.18 -15.47 -36.67
N TYR A 264 -20.98 -15.13 -35.41
CA TYR A 264 -20.11 -14.08 -34.92
C TYR A 264 -19.20 -14.59 -33.80
N VAL A 265 -18.20 -13.78 -33.47
CA VAL A 265 -17.23 -14.07 -32.42
C VAL A 265 -16.99 -12.79 -31.63
N LEU A 266 -17.14 -12.88 -30.30
CA LEU A 266 -16.74 -11.84 -29.36
C LEU A 266 -15.31 -12.10 -28.92
N LYS A 267 -14.48 -11.06 -28.89
CA LYS A 267 -13.09 -11.13 -28.44
C LYS A 267 -12.83 -10.03 -27.43
N TRP A 268 -12.33 -10.38 -26.25
CA TRP A 268 -11.71 -9.41 -25.35
C TRP A 268 -10.27 -9.24 -25.79
N LEU A 269 -9.90 -8.03 -26.21
CA LEU A 269 -8.52 -7.68 -26.52
C LEU A 269 -7.97 -6.69 -25.49
N SER A 270 -6.71 -6.87 -25.11
CA SER A 270 -5.98 -5.93 -24.25
C SER A 270 -5.80 -4.58 -24.97
N GLY A 271 -5.37 -3.53 -24.24
CA GLY A 271 -5.01 -2.25 -24.85
C GLY A 271 -3.92 -2.31 -25.94
N LYS A 272 -3.22 -3.45 -26.12
CA LYS A 272 -2.25 -3.71 -27.20
C LYS A 272 -2.78 -4.64 -28.30
N GLU A 273 -4.09 -4.87 -28.33
CA GLU A 273 -4.75 -5.76 -29.29
C GLU A 273 -4.31 -7.24 -29.19
N GLU A 274 -3.87 -7.68 -28.00
CA GLU A 274 -3.64 -9.10 -27.73
C GLU A 274 -4.95 -9.76 -27.29
N VAL A 275 -5.27 -10.95 -27.81
CA VAL A 275 -6.50 -11.66 -27.46
C VAL A 275 -6.37 -12.25 -26.06
N LEU A 276 -7.30 -11.88 -25.18
CA LEU A 276 -7.38 -12.33 -23.80
C LEU A 276 -8.44 -13.43 -23.62
N ALA A 277 -9.61 -13.28 -24.26
CA ALA A 277 -10.69 -14.26 -24.26
C ALA A 277 -11.50 -14.19 -25.56
N GLU A 278 -12.13 -15.31 -25.95
CA GLU A 278 -12.95 -15.42 -27.15
C GLU A 278 -14.19 -16.31 -26.90
N VAL A 279 -15.38 -15.86 -27.32
CA VAL A 279 -16.62 -16.65 -27.22
C VAL A 279 -17.45 -16.53 -28.52
N PRO A 280 -18.02 -17.63 -29.05
CA PRO A 280 -18.90 -17.56 -30.22
C PRO A 280 -20.26 -16.95 -29.86
N LEU A 281 -20.89 -16.30 -30.84
CA LEU A 281 -22.24 -15.75 -30.75
C LEU A 281 -22.96 -16.00 -32.07
N GLU A 282 -24.21 -16.46 -32.03
CA GLU A 282 -25.05 -16.59 -33.21
C GLU A 282 -26.22 -15.59 -33.16
N ILE A 283 -26.42 -14.84 -34.24
CA ILE A 283 -27.55 -13.92 -34.38
C ILE A 283 -28.58 -14.59 -35.28
N VAL A 284 -29.79 -14.80 -34.78
CA VAL A 284 -30.89 -15.48 -35.49
C VAL A 284 -32.05 -14.50 -35.73
N GLU A 285 -32.88 -14.74 -36.74
CA GLU A 285 -34.03 -13.86 -37.02
C GLU A 285 -35.11 -13.93 -35.93
N GLU A 286 -35.31 -15.10 -35.32
CA GLU A 286 -36.26 -15.35 -34.22
C GLU A 286 -35.73 -16.53 -33.38
N ILE A 287 -35.70 -16.41 -32.05
CA ILE A 287 -35.33 -17.52 -31.17
C ILE A 287 -36.57 -18.40 -31.02
N THR A 288 -36.61 -19.52 -31.72
CA THR A 288 -37.60 -20.55 -31.44
C THR A 288 -37.26 -21.22 -30.12
N GLU A 289 -38.13 -21.10 -29.12
CA GLU A 289 -38.04 -21.83 -27.86
C GLU A 289 -38.07 -23.35 -28.12
N GLN A 290 -36.89 -23.93 -28.31
CA GLN A 290 -36.71 -25.37 -28.15
C GLN A 290 -36.40 -25.61 -26.67
N ALA A 291 -37.22 -26.45 -26.05
CA ALA A 291 -36.96 -27.01 -24.73
C ALA A 291 -35.50 -27.51 -24.66
N PRO A 292 -34.83 -27.40 -23.50
CA PRO A 292 -33.44 -27.83 -23.40
C PRO A 292 -33.37 -29.31 -23.73
N ASP A 293 -32.74 -29.64 -24.86
CA ASP A 293 -32.31 -31.00 -25.14
C ASP A 293 -31.20 -31.29 -24.14
N ASP A 294 -31.44 -32.27 -23.28
CA ASP A 294 -30.56 -32.73 -22.21
C ASP A 294 -29.34 -33.44 -22.81
N THR A 295 -28.48 -32.72 -23.54
CA THR A 295 -27.15 -33.16 -23.99
C THR A 295 -26.24 -31.96 -24.33
N SER A 296 -25.92 -31.13 -23.35
CA SER A 296 -24.70 -30.31 -23.41
C SER A 296 -24.14 -30.10 -22.02
N ALA A 297 -23.66 -31.19 -21.42
CA ALA A 297 -22.60 -31.07 -20.43
C ALA A 297 -21.41 -30.38 -21.10
N ALA A 298 -21.14 -29.15 -20.70
CA ALA A 298 -19.89 -28.47 -21.01
C ALA A 298 -18.73 -29.37 -20.55
N LYS A 299 -18.01 -29.92 -21.52
CA LYS A 299 -16.74 -30.59 -21.29
C LYS A 299 -15.75 -29.52 -20.81
N PRO A 300 -15.09 -29.65 -19.64
CA PRO A 300 -14.02 -28.75 -19.25
C PRO A 300 -12.91 -28.78 -20.32
N ALA A 301 -12.31 -27.63 -20.58
CA ALA A 301 -11.14 -27.51 -21.45
C ALA A 301 -10.02 -28.44 -20.94
N GLU A 302 -9.42 -29.21 -21.86
CA GLU A 302 -8.31 -30.11 -21.59
C GLU A 302 -7.06 -29.32 -21.15
N PRO A 303 -6.45 -29.64 -19.99
CA PRO A 303 -5.09 -29.21 -19.70
C PRO A 303 -4.09 -30.06 -20.49
N ILE A 304 -3.07 -29.40 -21.03
CA ILE A 304 -1.88 -30.01 -21.64
C ILE A 304 -1.21 -30.92 -20.58
N PRO A 305 -0.78 -32.17 -20.91
CA PRO A 305 -0.50 -33.17 -19.90
C PRO A 305 0.89 -33.04 -19.25
N ALA A 306 0.94 -33.23 -17.93
CA ALA A 306 2.12 -33.73 -17.22
C ALA A 306 1.79 -35.09 -16.57
N ALA A 307 2.81 -35.95 -16.50
CA ALA A 307 2.70 -37.40 -16.47
C ALA A 307 2.24 -38.07 -15.17
N GLU A 308 1.50 -39.18 -15.36
CA GLU A 308 1.24 -40.39 -14.55
C GLU A 308 1.82 -40.56 -13.14
N ALA A 309 0.93 -40.91 -12.18
CA ALA A 309 1.03 -42.13 -11.36
C ALA A 309 -0.35 -42.55 -10.78
N ALA A 310 -0.59 -43.86 -10.70
CA ALA A 310 -1.87 -44.56 -10.49
C ALA A 310 -2.07 -45.06 -9.01
N PRO A 311 -3.22 -45.71 -8.62
CA PRO A 311 -3.94 -45.43 -7.36
C PRO A 311 -4.22 -46.65 -6.43
N ALA A 312 -4.90 -46.42 -5.29
CA ALA A 312 -5.83 -47.32 -4.55
C ALA A 312 -6.40 -46.56 -3.31
N GLY A 313 -7.63 -46.70 -2.81
CA GLY A 313 -8.80 -47.53 -3.11
C GLY A 313 -10.01 -47.18 -2.20
N GLU A 314 -11.20 -47.59 -2.67
CA GLU A 314 -12.47 -47.97 -2.00
C GLU A 314 -13.18 -47.18 -0.86
N GLN A 315 -14.43 -46.79 -1.17
CA GLN A 315 -15.64 -46.50 -0.34
C GLN A 315 -16.19 -47.75 0.39
N PRO A 316 -17.25 -47.76 1.27
CA PRO A 316 -18.55 -47.01 1.22
C PRO A 316 -19.09 -46.48 2.59
N ALA A 317 -19.88 -45.39 2.69
CA ALA A 317 -21.34 -45.15 2.53
C ALA A 317 -22.31 -45.43 3.72
N ALA A 318 -23.07 -44.38 4.08
CA ALA A 318 -24.48 -44.26 4.52
C ALA A 318 -24.99 -44.67 5.93
N ALA A 319 -25.75 -43.76 6.60
CA ALA A 319 -27.19 -43.91 6.96
C ALA A 319 -27.78 -42.73 7.81
N GLU A 320 -29.07 -42.43 7.60
CA GLU A 320 -29.96 -41.39 8.16
C GLU A 320 -30.46 -41.60 9.62
N GLU A 321 -30.82 -40.48 10.29
CA GLU A 321 -31.88 -40.11 11.29
C GLU A 321 -32.55 -41.14 12.27
N PRO A 322 -33.33 -40.76 13.34
CA PRO A 322 -34.05 -39.48 13.65
C PRO A 322 -34.08 -38.99 15.14
N ALA A 323 -34.78 -37.87 15.40
CA ALA A 323 -35.22 -37.36 16.73
C ALA A 323 -36.54 -38.02 17.23
N PRO A 324 -36.96 -37.82 18.52
CA PRO A 324 -38.07 -36.88 18.81
C PRO A 324 -38.07 -36.21 20.23
N ALA A 325 -39.17 -35.47 20.49
CA ALA A 325 -39.50 -34.37 21.42
C ALA A 325 -39.93 -34.68 22.89
N ASP A 326 -40.25 -33.57 23.63
CA ASP A 326 -41.18 -33.34 24.79
C ASP A 326 -40.47 -32.64 26.00
N GLY A 327 -40.97 -31.64 26.78
CA GLY A 327 -42.20 -30.86 26.91
C GLY A 327 -42.36 -30.26 28.36
N ILE A 328 -43.09 -29.12 28.50
CA ILE A 328 -43.91 -28.63 29.69
C ILE A 328 -43.19 -27.79 30.81
N PRO A 329 -43.78 -26.75 31.50
CA PRO A 329 -44.69 -25.61 31.17
C PRO A 329 -44.31 -24.25 31.91
N PRO A 330 -45.15 -23.16 31.95
CA PRO A 330 -44.75 -21.81 32.41
C PRO A 330 -45.25 -21.40 33.82
N ALA A 331 -44.70 -20.31 34.39
CA ALA A 331 -45.16 -19.64 35.62
C ALA A 331 -45.37 -18.12 35.35
N VAL A 332 -46.62 -17.62 35.33
CA VAL A 332 -47.35 -16.87 36.39
C VAL A 332 -46.82 -15.45 36.65
N GLU A 333 -47.55 -14.46 36.13
CA GLU A 333 -47.53 -13.04 36.52
C GLU A 333 -48.18 -12.80 37.91
N PRO A 334 -47.87 -11.65 38.54
CA PRO A 334 -48.87 -10.90 39.28
C PRO A 334 -49.01 -9.44 38.79
N ALA A 335 -50.24 -8.94 38.92
CA ALA A 335 -50.75 -7.63 38.51
C ALA A 335 -50.48 -6.52 39.58
N PRO A 336 -50.88 -5.24 39.38
CA PRO A 336 -50.01 -4.09 39.55
C PRO A 336 -50.29 -3.23 40.80
N ALA A 337 -49.40 -2.27 41.07
CA ALA A 337 -49.65 -1.14 41.96
C ALA A 337 -49.30 0.18 41.26
N ASP A 338 -50.24 1.12 41.32
CA ASP A 338 -50.10 2.54 40.92
C ASP A 338 -49.00 3.24 41.72
N ASP A 339 -48.12 4.02 41.07
CA ASP A 339 -48.01 5.46 41.37
C ASP A 339 -47.29 6.21 40.24
N THR A 340 -47.71 7.46 40.12
CA THR A 340 -47.43 8.48 39.14
C THR A 340 -45.99 9.03 39.18
N SER A 341 -45.55 9.60 38.04
CA SER A 341 -44.29 10.31 37.78
C SER A 341 -43.09 9.48 37.32
N ALA A 342 -42.93 9.34 36.00
CA ALA A 342 -41.64 9.45 35.32
C ALA A 342 -41.89 9.57 33.81
N ALA A 343 -41.03 10.30 33.09
CA ALA A 343 -40.85 10.06 31.66
C ALA A 343 -40.69 8.54 31.46
N GLY A 344 -41.37 7.97 30.46
CA GLY A 344 -41.26 6.54 30.19
C GLY A 344 -39.78 6.15 30.06
N PRO A 345 -39.41 4.90 30.40
CA PRO A 345 -38.03 4.46 30.24
C PRO A 345 -37.61 4.74 28.80
N VAL A 346 -36.56 5.57 28.67
CA VAL A 346 -35.86 5.74 27.41
C VAL A 346 -35.42 4.33 26.99
N PRO A 347 -35.69 3.89 25.74
CA PRO A 347 -35.21 2.60 25.25
C PRO A 347 -33.72 2.45 25.54
N ALA A 348 -33.28 1.24 25.91
CA ALA A 348 -31.90 0.97 26.31
C ALA A 348 -30.86 1.45 25.27
N GLU A 349 -31.19 1.37 23.98
CA GLU A 349 -30.35 1.86 22.88
C GLU A 349 -30.24 3.40 22.84
N GLU A 350 -31.34 4.12 23.10
CA GLU A 350 -31.35 5.60 23.12
C GLU A 350 -30.63 6.13 24.37
N GLN A 351 -30.66 5.38 25.47
CA GLN A 351 -29.90 5.65 26.68
C GLN A 351 -28.39 5.39 26.47
N ALA A 352 -28.01 4.25 25.90
CA ALA A 352 -26.61 3.92 25.58
C ALA A 352 -25.97 4.91 24.60
N ALA A 353 -26.72 5.38 23.60
CA ALA A 353 -26.27 6.43 22.69
C ALA A 353 -26.07 7.78 23.39
N ALA A 354 -26.98 8.14 24.32
CA ALA A 354 -26.86 9.36 25.11
C ALA A 354 -25.66 9.31 26.08
N ASP A 355 -25.40 8.17 26.70
CA ASP A 355 -24.28 7.98 27.65
C ASP A 355 -22.93 7.97 26.93
N SER A 356 -22.85 7.36 25.74
CA SER A 356 -21.65 7.42 24.87
C SER A 356 -21.35 8.86 24.43
N ALA A 357 -22.39 9.62 24.04
CA ALA A 357 -22.25 11.02 23.68
C ALA A 357 -21.85 11.90 24.88
N ALA A 358 -22.35 11.58 26.08
CA ALA A 358 -21.95 12.25 27.32
C ALA A 358 -20.47 11.99 27.68
N ALA A 359 -19.95 10.80 27.34
CA ALA A 359 -18.53 10.47 27.44
C ALA A 359 -17.67 11.05 26.30
N GLY A 360 -18.26 11.73 25.30
CA GLY A 360 -17.53 12.29 24.17
C GLY A 360 -17.02 11.25 23.17
N LEU A 361 -17.61 10.04 23.17
CA LEU A 361 -17.34 9.00 22.17
C LEU A 361 -18.21 9.21 20.92
N ASN A 362 -17.69 8.76 19.78
CA ASN A 362 -18.46 8.69 18.54
C ASN A 362 -19.48 7.53 18.61
N PRO A 363 -20.70 7.70 18.09
CA PRO A 363 -21.58 6.56 17.85
C PRO A 363 -20.99 5.65 16.77
N VAL A 364 -21.08 4.33 16.99
CA VAL A 364 -20.62 3.30 16.05
C VAL A 364 -21.73 2.26 15.86
N PRO A 365 -22.35 2.16 14.66
CA PRO A 365 -22.18 3.04 13.51
C PRO A 365 -22.75 4.46 13.75
N PRO A 366 -22.33 5.48 12.99
CA PRO A 366 -22.72 6.87 13.23
C PRO A 366 -24.23 7.14 13.20
N ASP A 367 -24.95 6.42 12.34
CA ASP A 367 -26.39 6.58 12.11
C ASP A 367 -27.24 5.51 12.83
N GLY A 368 -26.64 4.75 13.75
CA GLY A 368 -27.30 3.68 14.52
C GLY A 368 -27.45 2.36 13.75
N LEU A 369 -27.71 1.26 14.48
CA LEU A 369 -27.72 -0.10 13.91
C LEU A 369 -28.84 -0.32 12.88
N ASP A 370 -30.00 0.31 13.06
CA ASP A 370 -31.14 0.21 12.15
C ASP A 370 -30.87 0.81 10.76
N SER A 371 -29.81 1.61 10.62
CA SER A 371 -29.41 2.21 9.35
C SER A 371 -28.60 1.28 8.45
N LEU A 372 -28.10 0.16 9.00
CA LEU A 372 -27.14 -0.71 8.32
C LEU A 372 -27.84 -1.64 7.31
N ASP A 373 -27.24 -1.75 6.11
CA ASP A 373 -27.57 -2.84 5.19
C ASP A 373 -26.94 -4.17 5.65
N GLU A 374 -27.25 -5.27 4.97
CA GLU A 374 -26.75 -6.61 5.35
C GLU A 374 -25.22 -6.69 5.36
N THR A 375 -24.54 -5.96 4.48
CA THR A 375 -23.07 -5.97 4.40
C THR A 375 -22.46 -5.17 5.54
N ALA A 376 -23.00 -4.00 5.84
CA ALA A 376 -22.55 -3.15 6.93
C ALA A 376 -22.87 -3.74 8.31
N LEU A 377 -24.03 -4.37 8.47
CA LEU A 377 -24.40 -5.10 9.69
C LEU A 377 -23.45 -6.28 9.92
N LYS A 378 -23.14 -7.04 8.86
CA LYS A 378 -22.14 -8.10 8.94
C LYS A 378 -20.78 -7.54 9.36
N TYR A 379 -20.31 -6.46 8.74
CA TYR A 379 -19.04 -5.84 9.13
C TYR A 379 -19.03 -5.47 10.62
N TYR A 380 -20.09 -4.82 11.10
CA TYR A 380 -20.23 -4.44 12.51
C TYR A 380 -20.12 -5.66 13.45
N GLN A 381 -20.78 -6.76 13.11
CA GLN A 381 -20.73 -8.00 13.89
C GLN A 381 -19.32 -8.62 13.98
N GLU A 382 -18.49 -8.36 12.97
CA GLU A 382 -17.11 -8.85 12.88
C GLU A 382 -16.09 -7.96 13.61
N MET A 383 -16.49 -6.79 14.11
CA MET A 383 -15.57 -5.85 14.77
C MET A 383 -15.15 -6.35 16.14
N GLY A 384 -13.83 -6.52 16.33
CA GLY A 384 -13.26 -6.82 17.63
C GLY A 384 -13.24 -5.62 18.58
N PRO A 385 -12.96 -5.83 19.88
CA PRO A 385 -12.96 -4.77 20.89
C PRO A 385 -11.94 -3.66 20.59
N LEU A 386 -10.77 -3.99 20.02
CA LEU A 386 -9.75 -3.00 19.65
C LEU A 386 -10.17 -2.14 18.45
N GLU A 387 -10.80 -2.75 17.44
CA GLU A 387 -11.33 -2.01 16.27
C GLU A 387 -12.48 -1.10 16.72
N LEU A 388 -13.43 -1.65 17.49
CA LEU A 388 -14.56 -0.89 18.02
C LEU A 388 -14.10 0.29 18.90
N ALA A 389 -13.12 0.08 19.79
CA ALA A 389 -12.51 1.16 20.58
C ALA A 389 -11.90 2.26 19.68
N SER A 390 -11.25 1.89 18.59
CA SER A 390 -10.64 2.86 17.68
C SER A 390 -11.67 3.67 16.88
N ASP A 391 -12.85 3.12 16.62
CA ASP A 391 -13.97 3.84 15.98
C ASP A 391 -14.72 4.75 16.95
N LEU A 392 -14.87 4.32 18.21
CA LEU A 392 -15.48 5.10 19.27
C LEU A 392 -14.69 6.37 19.59
N LEU A 393 -13.35 6.34 19.47
CA LEU A 393 -12.51 7.49 19.78
C LEU A 393 -12.54 8.54 18.66
N PRO A 394 -12.87 9.82 18.96
CA PRO A 394 -12.74 10.88 17.96
C PRO A 394 -11.27 11.09 17.59
N GLN A 395 -11.02 11.30 16.29
CA GLN A 395 -9.72 11.60 15.74
C GLN A 395 -9.04 12.76 16.52
N PRO A 396 -7.79 12.61 16.97
CA PRO A 396 -7.10 13.70 17.68
C PRO A 396 -7.00 14.96 16.81
N ALA A 397 -7.25 16.12 17.42
CA ALA A 397 -7.21 17.41 16.72
C ALA A 397 -5.80 18.05 16.65
N TYR A 398 -4.81 17.45 17.31
CA TYR A 398 -3.45 17.97 17.39
C TYR A 398 -2.63 17.56 16.16
N PRO A 399 -1.57 18.28 15.79
CA PRO A 399 -0.79 17.97 14.59
C PRO A 399 -0.12 16.59 14.61
N VAL A 400 0.47 16.23 15.76
CA VAL A 400 1.14 14.94 15.96
C VAL A 400 0.57 14.24 17.18
N TRP A 401 0.09 13.02 16.96
CA TRP A 401 -0.65 12.27 17.95
C TRP A 401 -0.31 10.78 17.88
N ARG A 402 -0.57 10.13 19.02
CA ARG A 402 -0.59 8.68 19.17
C ARG A 402 -1.95 8.26 19.70
N LEU A 403 -2.60 7.33 19.02
CA LEU A 403 -3.66 6.53 19.63
C LEU A 403 -2.99 5.32 20.27
N HIS A 404 -3.29 5.05 21.54
CA HIS A 404 -2.78 3.88 22.25
C HIS A 404 -3.95 3.08 22.81
N PHE A 405 -3.98 1.79 22.52
CA PHE A 405 -5.00 0.86 22.99
C PHE A 405 -4.31 -0.29 23.72
N ALA A 406 -4.75 -0.61 24.93
CA ALA A 406 -4.26 -1.74 25.69
C ALA A 406 -5.43 -2.66 26.07
N LEU A 407 -5.40 -3.89 25.58
CA LEU A 407 -6.45 -4.89 25.77
C LEU A 407 -6.15 -5.74 27.00
N TYR A 408 -7.11 -5.82 27.91
CA TYR A 408 -7.08 -6.64 29.11
C TYR A 408 -8.22 -7.66 29.07
N PRO A 409 -7.99 -8.93 29.46
CA PRO A 409 -9.05 -9.91 29.58
C PRO A 409 -9.86 -9.67 30.87
N VAL A 410 -11.18 -9.81 30.78
CA VAL A 410 -12.08 -9.78 31.94
C VAL A 410 -12.60 -11.18 32.19
N MET A 411 -12.34 -11.70 33.38
CA MET A 411 -12.77 -13.04 33.80
C MET A 411 -13.99 -12.93 34.70
N ASN A 412 -14.94 -13.86 34.53
CA ASN A 412 -16.05 -14.02 35.46
C ASN A 412 -15.61 -14.76 36.75
N ALA A 413 -16.57 -14.97 37.66
CA ALA A 413 -16.33 -15.63 38.95
C ALA A 413 -15.78 -17.07 38.83
N ASP A 414 -16.01 -17.73 37.69
CA ASP A 414 -15.54 -19.10 37.42
C ASP A 414 -14.21 -19.12 36.67
N ALA A 415 -13.51 -17.98 36.57
CA ALA A 415 -12.27 -17.79 35.82
C ALA A 415 -12.39 -18.08 34.32
N VAL A 416 -13.59 -17.89 33.76
CA VAL A 416 -13.86 -17.97 32.32
C VAL A 416 -13.86 -16.56 31.74
N LEU A 417 -13.25 -16.40 30.57
CA LEU A 417 -13.26 -15.13 29.84
C LEU A 417 -14.70 -14.70 29.54
N SER A 418 -15.09 -13.55 30.06
CA SER A 418 -16.44 -12.98 29.90
C SER A 418 -16.48 -11.68 29.13
N GLY A 419 -15.32 -11.06 28.89
CA GLY A 419 -15.22 -9.78 28.24
C GLY A 419 -13.78 -9.29 28.12
N TYR A 420 -13.66 -8.02 27.72
CA TYR A 420 -12.40 -7.31 27.59
C TYR A 420 -12.53 -5.92 28.20
N GLN A 421 -11.42 -5.38 28.68
CA GLN A 421 -11.30 -3.97 29.00
C GLN A 421 -10.24 -3.38 28.08
N VAL A 422 -10.60 -2.37 27.30
CA VAL A 422 -9.67 -1.63 26.46
C VAL A 422 -9.39 -0.30 27.14
N GLU A 423 -8.13 -0.09 27.52
CA GLU A 423 -7.64 1.23 27.88
C GLU A 423 -7.24 1.97 26.60
N ALA A 424 -7.92 3.07 26.27
CA ALA A 424 -7.76 3.81 25.03
C ALA A 424 -7.33 5.25 25.31
N SER A 425 -6.23 5.70 24.72
CA SER A 425 -5.67 7.03 25.00
C SER A 425 -5.41 7.81 23.72
N ARG A 426 -5.73 9.11 23.72
CA ARG A 426 -5.29 10.05 22.69
C ARG A 426 -4.16 10.88 23.27
N ILE A 427 -2.96 10.69 22.75
CA ILE A 427 -1.75 11.28 23.31
C ILE A 427 -1.26 12.37 22.35
N ASN A 428 -1.08 13.60 22.87
CA ASN A 428 -0.49 14.68 22.10
C ASN A 428 1.05 14.59 22.16
N LEU A 429 1.67 14.34 21.00
CA LEU A 429 3.13 14.23 20.88
C LEU A 429 3.77 15.55 20.41
N SER A 430 2.95 16.50 19.93
CA SER A 430 3.40 17.74 19.29
C SER A 430 4.37 18.55 20.16
N PRO A 431 4.11 18.83 21.47
CA PRO A 431 5.03 19.61 22.29
C PRO A 431 6.41 18.99 22.44
N ARG A 432 6.48 17.65 22.53
CA ARG A 432 7.74 16.94 22.70
C ARG A 432 8.55 16.95 21.42
N LEU A 433 7.90 16.70 20.28
CA LEU A 433 8.53 16.81 18.97
C LEU A 433 9.02 18.24 18.71
N TYR A 434 8.19 19.26 19.01
CA TYR A 434 8.57 20.66 18.92
C TYR A 434 9.85 20.94 19.71
N GLN A 435 9.89 20.53 20.99
CA GLN A 435 11.06 20.75 21.83
C GLN A 435 12.31 20.03 21.29
N GLN A 436 12.18 18.81 20.79
CA GLN A 436 13.29 18.05 20.21
C GLN A 436 13.88 18.70 18.96
N ILE A 437 13.02 19.20 18.07
CA ILE A 437 13.45 19.93 16.87
C ILE A 437 14.10 21.26 17.27
N VAL A 438 13.54 21.98 18.26
CA VAL A 438 14.13 23.22 18.79
C VAL A 438 15.52 22.96 19.37
N ASP A 439 15.67 21.90 20.17
CA ASP A 439 16.93 21.56 20.82
C ASP A 439 18.01 21.14 19.80
N SER A 440 17.60 20.49 18.71
CA SER A 440 18.51 19.98 17.67
C SER A 440 18.85 21.01 16.58
N PHE A 441 17.88 21.82 16.15
CA PHE A 441 17.99 22.67 14.96
C PHE A 441 17.67 24.15 15.22
N GLY A 442 17.18 24.51 16.41
CA GLY A 442 16.84 25.87 16.80
C GLY A 442 15.40 26.28 16.46
N ALA A 443 14.83 27.16 17.29
CA ALA A 443 13.42 27.57 17.21
C ALA A 443 12.99 28.32 15.94
N GLY A 444 13.94 28.71 15.08
CA GLY A 444 13.65 29.41 13.81
C GLY A 444 13.21 28.50 12.67
N VAL A 445 13.40 27.17 12.80
CA VAL A 445 13.19 26.18 11.74
C VAL A 445 11.95 25.31 11.96
N VAL A 446 11.52 25.16 13.22
CA VAL A 446 10.37 24.32 13.60
C VAL A 446 9.03 24.97 13.24
N ASP A 447 8.07 24.17 12.77
CA ASP A 447 6.69 24.64 12.60
C ASP A 447 6.07 24.96 13.97
N LYS A 448 5.56 26.20 14.11
CA LYS A 448 4.92 26.67 15.33
C LYS A 448 3.62 25.94 15.65
N SER A 449 2.98 25.33 14.65
CA SER A 449 1.79 24.49 14.86
C SER A 449 2.08 23.33 15.83
N LEU A 450 3.32 22.81 15.85
CA LEU A 450 3.74 21.72 16.73
C LEU A 450 3.83 22.12 18.21
N ASN A 451 3.83 23.41 18.54
CA ASN A 451 3.80 23.87 19.94
C ASN A 451 2.36 23.86 20.52
N ASP A 452 1.55 22.89 20.10
CA ASP A 452 0.20 22.66 20.58
C ASP A 452 0.26 21.90 21.91
N SER A 453 -0.03 22.56 23.03
CA SER A 453 0.02 21.97 24.37
C SER A 453 -1.33 21.44 24.86
N THR A 454 -2.29 21.21 23.97
CA THR A 454 -3.60 20.71 24.38
C THR A 454 -3.42 19.29 24.93
N PRO A 455 -3.96 18.99 26.11
CA PRO A 455 -3.72 17.69 26.75
C PRO A 455 -4.33 16.55 25.96
N GLY A 456 -3.72 15.38 26.08
CA GLY A 456 -4.37 14.13 25.73
C GLY A 456 -5.44 13.75 26.74
N ASP A 457 -6.10 12.64 26.48
CA ASP A 457 -7.10 12.05 27.37
C ASP A 457 -7.07 10.51 27.31
N HIS A 458 -7.79 9.90 28.24
CA HIS A 458 -7.79 8.47 28.46
C HIS A 458 -9.19 7.95 28.74
N TYR A 459 -9.50 6.78 28.19
CA TYR A 459 -10.78 6.11 28.32
C TYR A 459 -10.56 4.68 28.77
N THR A 460 -11.39 4.23 29.71
CA THR A 460 -11.55 2.80 30.00
C THR A 460 -12.84 2.33 29.34
N LEU A 461 -12.72 1.40 28.40
CA LEU A 461 -13.81 0.89 27.57
C LEU A 461 -14.04 -0.60 27.86
N PRO A 462 -14.99 -0.94 28.72
CA PRO A 462 -15.35 -2.33 29.00
C PRO A 462 -16.25 -2.88 27.89
N PHE A 463 -15.89 -4.07 27.39
CA PHE A 463 -16.63 -4.82 26.39
C PHE A 463 -17.03 -6.18 26.91
N MET A 464 -18.26 -6.61 26.60
CA MET A 464 -18.73 -7.97 26.86
C MET A 464 -18.74 -8.80 25.57
N ILE A 465 -18.56 -10.11 25.71
CA ILE A 465 -18.69 -11.05 24.59
C ILE A 465 -20.17 -11.44 24.49
N VAL A 466 -20.78 -11.26 23.31
CA VAL A 466 -22.20 -11.52 23.07
C VAL A 466 -22.37 -12.48 21.90
N GLN A 467 -23.46 -13.25 21.88
CA GLN A 467 -23.75 -14.11 20.73
C GLN A 467 -23.98 -13.25 19.48
N ASN A 468 -23.23 -13.55 18.41
CA ASN A 468 -23.30 -12.93 17.07
C ASN A 468 -22.62 -11.56 16.88
N VAL A 469 -21.98 -10.99 17.91
CA VAL A 469 -21.07 -9.84 17.77
C VAL A 469 -19.76 -10.15 18.50
N SER A 470 -18.64 -9.70 17.96
CA SER A 470 -17.32 -10.03 18.54
C SER A 470 -17.04 -9.25 19.84
N ALA A 471 -17.65 -8.08 20.02
CA ALA A 471 -17.62 -7.30 21.26
C ALA A 471 -18.80 -6.32 21.30
N GLU A 472 -19.34 -6.07 22.50
CA GLU A 472 -20.36 -5.03 22.75
C GLU A 472 -19.93 -4.15 23.91
N LEU A 473 -20.02 -2.82 23.75
CA LEU A 473 -19.56 -1.84 24.75
C LEU A 473 -20.55 -1.76 25.91
N LEU A 474 -20.05 -1.84 27.15
CA LEU A 474 -20.81 -1.56 28.36
C LEU A 474 -20.76 -0.05 28.65
N THR A 475 -21.65 0.71 28.02
CA THR A 475 -21.66 2.18 28.06
C THR A 475 -21.68 2.76 29.48
N ASP A 476 -22.42 2.13 30.39
CA ASP A 476 -22.61 2.60 31.77
C ASP A 476 -21.33 2.44 32.62
N GLU A 477 -20.37 1.66 32.13
CA GLU A 477 -19.10 1.38 32.80
C GLU A 477 -17.92 2.13 32.16
N VAL A 478 -18.16 2.94 31.13
CA VAL A 478 -17.13 3.78 30.50
C VAL A 478 -16.64 4.85 31.48
N SER A 479 -15.33 4.99 31.61
CA SER A 479 -14.71 6.14 32.29
C SER A 479 -13.83 6.95 31.35
N HIS A 480 -13.75 8.25 31.62
CA HIS A 480 -12.96 9.22 30.85
C HIS A 480 -12.16 10.11 31.80
N ASP A 481 -10.87 10.21 31.57
CA ASP A 481 -9.91 11.00 32.34
C ASP A 481 -9.18 12.00 31.44
N GLU A 482 -9.25 13.28 31.79
CA GLU A 482 -8.50 14.38 31.15
C GLU A 482 -8.02 15.38 32.23
N PRO A 483 -6.76 15.88 32.19
CA PRO A 483 -5.74 15.65 31.16
C PRO A 483 -4.98 14.34 31.38
N TYR A 484 -4.68 13.66 30.28
CA TYR A 484 -3.81 12.49 30.26
C TYR A 484 -2.56 12.76 29.42
N GLN A 485 -1.39 12.52 30.02
CA GLN A 485 -0.13 12.54 29.31
C GLN A 485 0.84 11.56 29.97
N PRO A 486 1.09 10.38 29.36
CA PRO A 486 1.92 9.38 30.00
C PRO A 486 3.40 9.77 29.98
N ASP A 487 4.11 9.37 31.02
CA ASP A 487 5.58 9.36 31.02
C ASP A 487 6.04 8.42 29.90
N GLY A 488 6.99 8.87 29.07
CA GLY A 488 7.41 8.08 27.90
C GLY A 488 6.40 8.01 26.75
N ALA A 489 5.49 8.98 26.62
CA ALA A 489 4.58 9.12 25.46
C ALA A 489 5.21 8.89 24.05
N CYS A 490 6.47 9.26 23.85
CA CYS A 490 7.25 9.02 22.62
C CYS A 490 7.83 7.59 22.52
N GLY A 491 7.28 6.64 23.27
CA GLY A 491 7.80 5.28 23.34
C GLY A 491 8.93 5.05 24.34
N ARG A 492 9.62 3.92 24.19
CA ARG A 492 10.74 3.54 25.09
C ARG A 492 11.98 4.40 24.87
N LEU A 493 12.13 4.96 23.68
CA LEU A 493 13.32 5.73 23.29
C LEU A 493 13.26 7.21 23.67
N THR A 494 12.15 7.67 24.29
CA THR A 494 11.92 9.09 24.66
C THR A 494 11.95 10.09 23.49
N ASP A 495 12.22 9.64 22.26
CA ASP A 495 12.40 10.43 21.06
C ASP A 495 11.18 10.36 20.13
N CYS A 496 10.42 11.45 20.04
CA CYS A 496 9.24 11.55 19.19
C CYS A 496 9.60 11.77 17.73
N ALA A 497 10.85 12.14 17.41
CA ALA A 497 11.33 12.22 16.03
C ALA A 497 11.64 10.82 15.45
N ALA A 498 11.75 9.82 16.32
CA ALA A 498 12.15 8.46 15.99
C ALA A 498 11.12 7.41 16.42
N LEU A 499 9.82 7.72 16.35
CA LEU A 499 8.75 6.78 16.75
C LEU A 499 8.85 5.43 16.03
N TRP A 500 9.37 5.41 14.81
CA TRP A 500 9.64 4.16 14.07
C TRP A 500 10.61 3.21 14.77
N GLN A 501 11.47 3.76 15.59
CA GLN A 501 12.51 3.03 16.30
C GLN A 501 12.00 2.38 17.58
N ASP A 502 10.74 2.65 17.98
CA ASP A 502 10.09 1.86 19.00
C ASP A 502 10.15 0.40 18.56
N HIS A 503 11.00 -0.38 19.25
CA HIS A 503 11.29 -1.80 19.02
C HIS A 503 12.45 -2.13 18.05
N GLU A 504 13.42 -1.24 17.84
CA GLU A 504 14.68 -1.53 17.10
C GLU A 504 15.44 -2.76 17.59
N ASP A 505 15.33 -3.11 18.88
CA ASP A 505 15.94 -4.34 19.43
C ASP A 505 15.26 -5.64 18.93
N SER A 506 14.21 -5.54 18.11
CA SER A 506 13.51 -6.69 17.53
C SER A 506 13.99 -6.95 16.11
N ASP A 507 14.12 -8.22 15.73
CA ASP A 507 14.51 -8.60 14.38
C ASP A 507 13.27 -8.57 13.45
N TRP A 508 13.15 -7.50 12.66
CA TRP A 508 12.01 -7.25 11.79
C TRP A 508 12.18 -7.92 10.42
N GLY A 509 11.19 -8.72 10.03
CA GLY A 509 11.06 -9.29 8.69
C GLY A 509 9.80 -8.79 7.97
N PRO A 510 9.77 -8.82 6.63
CA PRO A 510 8.56 -8.49 5.88
C PRO A 510 7.44 -9.49 6.18
N SER A 511 6.19 -9.01 6.18
CA SER A 511 4.97 -9.82 6.22
C SER A 511 4.24 -9.73 4.87
N SER A 512 3.19 -10.54 4.70
CA SER A 512 2.29 -10.41 3.55
C SER A 512 1.71 -9.00 3.48
N THR A 513 1.79 -8.36 2.30
CA THR A 513 1.17 -7.05 2.08
C THR A 513 -0.34 -7.14 2.36
N PRO A 514 -0.86 -6.37 3.32
CA PRO A 514 -2.25 -6.47 3.70
C PRO A 514 -3.16 -5.67 2.76
N ILE A 515 -4.43 -6.02 2.73
CA ILE A 515 -5.48 -5.18 2.14
C ILE A 515 -6.17 -4.44 3.29
N LEU A 516 -6.12 -3.11 3.26
CA LEU A 516 -6.82 -2.27 4.22
C LEU A 516 -8.32 -2.30 3.95
N GLN A 517 -9.09 -2.54 5.00
CA GLN A 517 -10.55 -2.59 4.94
C GLN A 517 -11.09 -1.55 5.93
N ALA A 518 -11.80 -0.55 5.42
CA ALA A 518 -12.55 0.38 6.25
C ALA A 518 -13.98 -0.12 6.46
N ALA A 519 -14.58 0.27 7.58
CA ALA A 519 -16.00 0.05 7.81
C ALA A 519 -16.85 0.76 6.74
N PRO A 520 -17.98 0.16 6.29
CA PRO A 520 -18.80 0.74 5.21
C PRO A 520 -19.35 2.14 5.48
N TRP A 521 -19.50 2.54 6.74
CA TRP A 521 -19.95 3.89 7.13
C TRP A 521 -18.83 4.93 7.13
N HIS A 522 -17.56 4.54 7.01
CA HIS A 522 -16.48 5.47 6.71
C HIS A 522 -16.51 5.66 5.20
N GLN A 523 -16.60 6.90 4.71
CA GLN A 523 -16.66 7.23 3.29
C GLN A 523 -15.33 6.94 2.55
N ASN A 524 -14.84 5.71 2.65
CA ASN A 524 -13.54 5.20 2.19
C ASN A 524 -12.32 5.90 2.81
N ALA A 525 -12.49 6.57 3.96
CA ALA A 525 -11.39 7.14 4.71
C ALA A 525 -10.67 6.02 5.48
N ILE A 526 -9.50 5.61 4.99
CA ILE A 526 -8.60 4.71 5.71
C ILE A 526 -7.96 5.49 6.86
N GLY A 527 -8.41 5.21 8.09
CA GLY A 527 -7.90 5.80 9.32
C GLY A 527 -7.39 4.75 10.30
N ALA A 528 -7.26 5.14 11.57
CA ALA A 528 -6.83 4.24 12.63
C ALA A 528 -7.65 2.93 12.72
N PRO A 529 -8.98 2.92 12.58
CA PRO A 529 -9.76 1.68 12.66
C PRO A 529 -9.39 0.63 11.61
N ALA A 530 -9.22 1.04 10.36
CA ALA A 530 -8.79 0.15 9.28
C ALA A 530 -7.38 -0.43 9.54
N LEU A 531 -6.48 0.35 10.15
CA LEU A 531 -5.15 -0.12 10.54
C LEU A 531 -5.22 -1.12 11.70
N VAL A 532 -6.04 -0.86 12.72
CA VAL A 532 -6.25 -1.76 13.86
C VAL A 532 -6.85 -3.10 13.40
N ARG A 533 -7.87 -3.06 12.53
CA ARG A 533 -8.42 -4.28 11.90
C ARG A 533 -7.36 -5.05 11.14
N THR A 534 -6.53 -4.35 10.37
CA THR A 534 -5.46 -4.97 9.59
C THR A 534 -4.42 -5.63 10.48
N LEU A 535 -4.02 -4.97 11.57
CA LEU A 535 -3.12 -5.54 12.57
C LEU A 535 -3.72 -6.80 13.21
N ALA A 536 -5.00 -6.77 13.61
CA ALA A 536 -5.68 -7.93 14.17
C ALA A 536 -5.69 -9.13 13.21
N ARG A 537 -5.91 -8.89 11.91
CA ARG A 537 -5.83 -9.93 10.85
C ARG A 537 -4.41 -10.48 10.71
N GLN A 538 -3.41 -9.60 10.62
CA GLN A 538 -2.01 -9.99 10.49
C GLN A 538 -1.48 -10.73 11.74
N ALA A 539 -2.00 -10.40 12.92
CA ALA A 539 -1.70 -11.08 14.18
C ALA A 539 -2.50 -12.38 14.37
N GLY A 540 -3.48 -12.68 13.51
CA GLY A 540 -4.31 -13.89 13.60
C GLY A 540 -5.45 -13.81 14.62
N TRP A 541 -5.74 -12.63 15.16
CA TRP A 541 -6.88 -12.39 16.05
C TRP A 541 -8.20 -12.23 15.29
N LEU A 542 -8.14 -11.83 14.02
CA LEU A 542 -9.32 -11.75 13.16
C LEU A 542 -9.14 -12.67 11.95
N GLN A 543 -9.84 -13.80 11.94
CA GLN A 543 -9.68 -14.84 10.93
C GLN A 543 -10.96 -15.03 10.12
N GLU A 544 -10.81 -15.34 8.84
CA GLU A 544 -11.95 -15.58 7.96
C GLU A 544 -12.36 -17.06 8.00
N GLU A 545 -13.60 -17.33 8.41
CA GLU A 545 -14.21 -18.67 8.38
C GLU A 545 -15.60 -18.58 7.73
N ASN A 546 -15.84 -19.44 6.72
CA ASN A 546 -17.13 -19.51 6.01
C ASN A 546 -17.61 -18.15 5.47
N GLY A 547 -16.68 -17.32 5.01
CA GLY A 547 -16.94 -15.99 4.48
C GLY A 547 -17.33 -14.96 5.54
N ARG A 548 -17.06 -15.19 6.83
CA ARG A 548 -17.19 -14.19 7.91
C ARG A 548 -15.87 -14.05 8.65
N TYR A 549 -15.58 -12.85 9.13
CA TYR A 549 -14.48 -12.67 10.07
C TYR A 549 -14.91 -13.00 11.50
N LEU A 550 -14.06 -13.74 12.22
CA LEU A 550 -14.28 -14.11 13.61
C LEU A 550 -13.13 -13.58 14.45
N TRP A 551 -13.47 -12.94 15.57
CA TRP A 551 -12.49 -12.58 16.58
C TRP A 551 -12.08 -13.85 17.36
N ILE A 552 -10.89 -14.35 17.05
CA ILE A 552 -10.31 -15.53 17.66
C ILE A 552 -9.41 -15.10 18.80
N THR A 553 -9.80 -15.49 20.01
CA THR A 553 -9.00 -15.25 21.20
C THR A 553 -7.96 -16.36 21.37
N PRO A 554 -6.66 -16.07 21.29
CA PRO A 554 -5.61 -17.07 21.51
C PRO A 554 -5.55 -17.50 22.98
N GLU A 555 -4.66 -18.45 23.28
CA GLU A 555 -4.39 -18.83 24.68
C GLU A 555 -3.81 -17.63 25.45
N MET A 556 -4.39 -17.34 26.62
CA MET A 556 -3.98 -16.21 27.42
C MET A 556 -2.57 -16.42 28.03
N PRO A 557 -1.60 -15.50 27.80
CA PRO A 557 -0.26 -15.59 28.36
C PRO A 557 -0.21 -15.52 29.88
N GLU A 558 0.73 -16.25 30.49
CA GLU A 558 1.01 -16.14 31.92
C GLU A 558 1.39 -14.70 32.31
N GLY A 559 0.78 -14.24 33.41
CA GLY A 559 0.99 -12.89 33.94
C GLY A 559 0.28 -11.78 33.18
N THR A 560 -0.65 -12.11 32.26
CA THR A 560 -1.65 -11.17 31.76
C THR A 560 -2.66 -10.85 32.87
N GLY A 561 -3.04 -9.58 33.02
CA GLY A 561 -3.99 -9.15 34.05
C GLY A 561 -4.03 -7.63 34.21
N PRO A 562 -4.70 -7.08 35.23
CA PRO A 562 -5.00 -5.64 35.33
C PRO A 562 -3.80 -4.68 35.27
N GLY A 563 -2.59 -5.15 35.61
CA GLY A 563 -1.35 -4.35 35.53
C GLY A 563 -0.47 -4.67 34.33
N ARG A 564 -0.90 -5.58 33.44
CA ARG A 564 -0.13 -6.07 32.30
C ARG A 564 -1.06 -6.47 31.16
N PRO A 565 -1.22 -5.62 30.13
CA PRO A 565 -2.15 -5.88 29.04
C PRO A 565 -1.74 -7.10 28.23
N TRP A 566 -2.71 -7.75 27.61
CA TRP A 566 -2.45 -8.85 26.70
C TRP A 566 -1.84 -8.32 25.41
N VAL A 567 -2.56 -7.40 24.76
CA VAL A 567 -2.21 -6.77 23.51
C VAL A 567 -2.10 -5.27 23.73
N GLU A 568 -1.09 -4.65 23.14
CA GLU A 568 -1.00 -3.20 23.00
C GLU A 568 -0.96 -2.84 21.53
N VAL A 569 -1.75 -1.83 21.15
CA VAL A 569 -1.78 -1.28 19.80
C VAL A 569 -1.47 0.20 19.85
N THR A 570 -0.57 0.68 19.01
CA THR A 570 -0.32 2.11 18.80
C THR A 570 -0.59 2.49 17.37
N VAL A 571 -1.16 3.67 17.14
CA VAL A 571 -1.28 4.30 15.80
C VAL A 571 -0.73 5.71 15.88
N ASP A 572 0.35 5.97 15.14
CA ASP A 572 1.09 7.24 15.16
C ASP A 572 0.93 8.01 13.85
N SER A 573 0.77 9.34 13.93
CA SER A 573 0.45 10.18 12.77
C SER A 573 1.62 10.86 12.05
N HIS A 574 2.81 10.78 12.62
CA HIS A 574 3.99 11.51 12.14
C HIS A 574 5.28 10.69 12.29
N ALA A 575 5.24 9.42 11.92
CA ALA A 575 6.46 8.63 11.95
C ALA A 575 7.26 8.87 10.65
N GLY A 576 8.25 9.76 10.71
CA GLY A 576 9.16 10.03 9.61
C GLY A 576 8.70 11.13 8.62
N ASN A 577 9.43 11.28 7.52
CA ASN A 577 9.22 12.32 6.52
C ASN A 577 8.01 11.99 5.63
N GLY A 578 6.88 12.70 5.78
CA GLY A 578 5.78 12.65 4.81
C GLY A 578 4.35 12.46 5.34
N GLY A 579 4.13 12.36 6.65
CA GLY A 579 2.77 12.15 7.20
C GLY A 579 2.31 10.69 7.17
N LEU A 580 3.26 9.76 7.21
CA LEU A 580 3.06 8.31 7.27
C LEU A 580 2.40 7.91 8.60
N LEU A 581 1.36 7.09 8.52
CA LEU A 581 0.77 6.40 9.66
C LEU A 581 1.53 5.11 9.96
N VAL A 582 1.81 4.87 11.24
CA VAL A 582 2.42 3.62 11.72
C VAL A 582 1.53 3.01 12.75
N ALA A 583 1.14 1.78 12.50
CA ALA A 583 0.37 1.01 13.45
C ALA A 583 1.20 -0.18 13.90
N ASP A 584 1.39 -0.31 15.21
CA ASP A 584 2.10 -1.43 15.82
C ASP A 584 1.15 -2.24 16.71
N TRP A 585 1.27 -3.55 16.63
CA TRP A 585 0.60 -4.52 17.49
C TRP A 585 1.67 -5.28 18.26
N VAL A 586 1.59 -5.22 19.59
CA VAL A 586 2.49 -5.92 20.50
C VAL A 586 1.66 -6.89 21.33
N GLU A 587 1.76 -8.16 20.97
CA GLU A 587 1.07 -9.25 21.66
C GLU A 587 2.03 -9.98 22.57
N ARG A 588 1.70 -10.08 23.85
CA ARG A 588 2.42 -11.00 24.74
C ARG A 588 2.01 -12.43 24.42
N VAL A 589 2.94 -13.37 24.54
CA VAL A 589 2.70 -14.79 24.26
C VAL A 589 3.10 -15.66 25.44
N ALA A 590 2.45 -16.82 25.56
CA ALA A 590 2.78 -17.86 26.54
C ALA A 590 4.01 -18.67 26.09
N ASP A 591 5.19 -18.03 25.98
CA ASP A 591 6.41 -18.69 25.52
C ASP A 591 7.62 -18.31 26.40
N ASP A 592 8.43 -19.32 26.75
CA ASP A 592 9.61 -19.14 27.62
C ASP A 592 10.76 -18.39 26.92
N SER A 593 10.81 -18.42 25.58
CA SER A 593 11.86 -17.83 24.75
C SER A 593 11.41 -16.50 24.12
N VAL A 594 10.12 -16.35 23.82
CA VAL A 594 9.54 -15.14 23.22
C VAL A 594 8.63 -14.43 24.21
N ALA A 595 8.99 -13.19 24.57
CA ALA A 595 8.17 -12.35 25.46
C ALA A 595 6.99 -11.68 24.73
N ALA A 596 7.12 -11.39 23.43
CA ALA A 596 6.05 -10.81 22.64
C ALA A 596 6.23 -11.07 21.13
N GLN A 597 5.12 -11.17 20.40
CA GLN A 597 5.04 -11.08 18.95
C GLN A 597 4.68 -9.64 18.55
N LEU A 598 5.29 -9.16 17.48
CA LEU A 598 5.10 -7.82 16.96
C LEU A 598 4.63 -7.87 15.52
N VAL A 599 3.64 -7.06 15.20
CA VAL A 599 3.21 -6.79 13.83
C VAL A 599 3.19 -5.28 13.63
N ARG A 600 3.69 -4.81 12.49
CA ARG A 600 3.71 -3.40 12.12
C ARG A 600 3.05 -3.22 10.76
N VAL A 601 2.24 -2.18 10.62
CA VAL A 601 1.63 -1.75 9.36
C VAL A 601 1.97 -0.30 9.10
N LEU A 602 2.42 -0.02 7.88
CA LEU A 602 2.80 1.31 7.41
C LEU A 602 1.81 1.73 6.36
N TYR A 603 1.30 2.95 6.48
CA TYR A 603 0.30 3.46 5.56
C TYR A 603 0.51 4.95 5.29
N ASP A 604 0.74 5.32 4.04
CA ASP A 604 0.79 6.71 3.60
C ASP A 604 -0.62 7.12 3.11
N PRO A 605 -1.35 8.00 3.82
CA PRO A 605 -2.64 8.49 3.36
C PRO A 605 -2.57 9.22 2.01
N GLY A 606 -1.41 9.77 1.66
CA GLY A 606 -1.13 10.41 0.38
C GLY A 606 -0.77 9.45 -0.75
N GLN A 607 -0.60 8.15 -0.45
CA GLN A 607 -0.42 7.04 -1.40
C GLN A 607 -1.14 5.79 -0.88
N PRO A 608 -2.49 5.72 -0.93
CA PRO A 608 -3.23 4.66 -0.26
C PRO A 608 -2.90 3.21 -0.71
N ALA A 609 -2.32 3.06 -1.91
CA ALA A 609 -1.85 1.79 -2.45
C ALA A 609 -0.51 1.30 -1.83
N SER A 610 0.22 2.15 -1.10
CA SER A 610 1.53 1.83 -0.51
C SER A 610 1.41 1.36 0.95
N VAL A 611 0.63 0.32 1.20
CA VAL A 611 0.58 -0.33 2.51
C VAL A 611 1.67 -1.41 2.62
N GLN A 612 2.38 -1.44 3.74
CA GLN A 612 3.40 -2.46 4.01
C GLN A 612 3.16 -3.07 5.38
N ALA A 613 3.49 -4.35 5.55
CA ALA A 613 3.43 -5.01 6.84
C ALA A 613 4.73 -5.73 7.17
N PHE A 614 5.06 -5.75 8.46
CA PHE A 614 6.25 -6.37 9.01
C PHE A 614 5.88 -7.17 10.25
N ARG A 615 6.73 -8.15 10.57
CA ARG A 615 6.61 -8.95 11.78
C ARG A 615 7.95 -9.05 12.47
N ALA A 616 7.93 -9.13 13.79
CA ALA A 616 9.11 -9.40 14.60
C ALA A 616 8.73 -10.18 15.84
N SER A 617 9.73 -10.67 16.57
CA SER A 617 9.56 -11.25 17.90
C SER A 617 10.48 -10.54 18.88
N ARG A 618 10.00 -10.35 20.12
CA ARG A 618 10.79 -9.83 21.23
C ARG A 618 11.12 -10.97 22.18
N CYS A 619 12.40 -11.16 22.44
CA CYS A 619 12.87 -12.27 23.25
C CYS A 619 12.68 -12.06 24.76
N ALA A 620 12.48 -13.16 25.47
CA ALA A 620 12.41 -13.18 26.93
C ALA A 620 13.79 -12.94 27.54
N ARG A 621 13.85 -12.21 28.67
CA ARG A 621 15.12 -11.98 29.37
C ARG A 621 15.65 -13.29 29.94
N GLY A 622 16.84 -13.70 29.49
CA GLY A 622 17.52 -14.90 29.99
C GLY A 622 17.31 -16.15 29.14
N ALA A 623 16.71 -16.04 27.94
CA ALA A 623 16.70 -17.13 26.97
C ALA A 623 18.15 -17.58 26.68
N THR A 624 18.48 -18.84 27.00
CA THR A 624 19.78 -19.44 26.74
C THR A 624 19.82 -20.03 25.33
N GLN A 625 20.98 -19.94 24.67
CA GLN A 625 21.26 -20.38 23.28
C GLN A 625 20.75 -21.77 22.86
N ASP A 626 20.37 -22.65 23.80
CA ASP A 626 20.05 -24.05 23.53
C ASP A 626 18.55 -24.34 23.31
N SER A 627 17.64 -23.37 23.44
CA SER A 627 16.22 -23.54 23.10
C SER A 627 15.75 -22.52 22.06
N ALA A 628 15.67 -22.97 20.81
CA ALA A 628 15.09 -22.29 19.64
C ALA A 628 15.92 -21.15 18.96
N GLN A 629 17.00 -21.56 18.28
CA GLN A 629 17.88 -20.75 17.43
C GLN A 629 17.26 -20.05 16.20
N GLN A 630 15.94 -20.09 15.98
CA GLN A 630 15.34 -19.54 14.75
C GLN A 630 14.53 -18.25 14.92
N THR A 631 14.02 -17.95 16.11
CA THR A 631 13.09 -16.81 16.31
C THR A 631 13.64 -15.77 17.30
N CYS A 632 14.58 -16.19 18.16
CA CYS A 632 15.19 -15.35 19.18
C CYS A 632 16.69 -15.72 19.32
N PRO A 633 17.55 -15.16 18.45
CA PRO A 633 18.98 -15.50 18.40
C PRO A 633 19.79 -15.01 19.60
#